data_AF-A0A0N0XJ19-F1
#
_entry.id   AF-A0A0N0XJ19-F1
#
_cell.length_a   1.000
_cell.length_b   1.000
_cell.length_c   1.000
_cell.angle_alpha   90.00
_cell.angle_beta   90.00
_cell.angle_gamma   90.00
#
_symmetry.space_group_name_H-M   'P 1'
#
loop_
_entity.id
_entity.type
_entity.pdbx_description
1 polymer ?
#
loop_
_entity_poly.entity_id
_entity_poly.type
_entity_poly.pdbx_seq_one_letter_code
_entity_poly.pdbx_strand_id
1 'polypeptide(L)'
;MEMVNELLQRPLFLIYIVLIVFAWWVQARLISALRRKHHDLFVALGSPGIENASWSASQKALSAFIWRLRFFQVKDGEVRFYCVTLILITIYALAFLMWTWF
;
A
#
# COMPACT_ATOMS: atom_id res chain seq x y z
N MET A 1 30.63 12.16 -17.03
CA MET A 1 29.18 12.25 -16.71
C MET A 1 28.60 10.93 -16.21
N GLU A 2 29.09 9.76 -16.67
CA GLU A 2 28.62 8.44 -16.18
C GLU A 2 28.84 8.20 -14.67
N MET A 3 29.97 8.66 -14.14
CA MET A 3 30.33 8.45 -12.72
C MET A 3 29.41 9.19 -11.73
N VAL A 4 28.75 10.27 -12.15
CA VAL A 4 27.80 11.04 -11.32
C VAL A 4 26.45 10.33 -11.24
N ASN A 5 26.05 9.63 -12.31
CA ASN A 5 24.82 8.84 -12.33
C ASN A 5 24.90 7.63 -11.39
N GLU A 6 26.04 6.92 -11.34
CA GLU A 6 26.19 5.78 -10.43
C GLU A 6 26.19 6.19 -8.95
N LEU A 7 26.78 7.35 -8.63
CA LEU A 7 26.84 7.85 -7.25
C LEU A 7 25.46 8.33 -6.75
N LEU A 8 24.63 8.89 -7.64
CA LEU A 8 23.28 9.33 -7.31
C LEU A 8 22.27 8.17 -7.31
N GLN A 9 22.45 7.16 -8.15
CA GLN A 9 21.52 6.02 -8.26
C GLN A 9 21.52 5.12 -7.01
N ARG A 10 22.68 4.89 -6.38
CA ARG A 10 22.80 4.02 -5.19
C ARG A 10 21.96 4.49 -3.98
N PRO A 11 22.03 5.76 -3.54
CA PRO A 11 21.20 6.23 -2.43
C PRO A 11 19.72 6.27 -2.78
N LEU A 12 19.37 6.61 -4.01
CA LEU A 12 17.98 6.62 -4.47
C LEU A 12 17.36 5.21 -4.51
N PHE A 13 18.15 4.21 -4.92
CA PHE A 13 17.74 2.81 -4.88
C PHE A 13 17.48 2.31 -3.45
N LEU A 14 18.34 2.69 -2.50
CA LEU A 14 18.13 2.37 -1.08
C LEU A 14 16.85 3.01 -0.52
N ILE A 15 16.61 4.29 -0.84
CA ILE A 15 15.38 4.99 -0.47
C ILE A 15 14.15 4.25 -1.02
N TYR A 16 14.23 3.79 -2.27
CA TYR A 16 13.14 3.05 -2.91
C TYR A 16 12.86 1.71 -2.23
N ILE A 17 13.91 0.94 -1.88
CA ILE A 17 13.76 -0.31 -1.12
C ILE A 17 13.11 -0.03 0.24
N VAL A 18 13.57 1.00 0.96
CA VAL A 18 13.00 1.38 2.26
C VAL A 18 11.53 1.73 2.13
N LEU A 19 11.15 2.46 1.08
CA LEU A 19 9.75 2.79 0.79
C LEU A 19 8.90 1.55 0.52
N ILE A 20 9.39 0.57 -0.23
CA ILE A 20 8.68 -0.70 -0.48
C ILE A 20 8.47 -1.47 0.83
N VAL A 21 9.52 -1.61 1.64
CA VAL A 21 9.44 -2.31 2.93
C VAL A 21 8.44 -1.60 3.86
N PHE A 22 8.48 -0.27 3.88
CA PHE A 22 7.55 0.54 4.67
C PHE A 22 6.10 0.39 4.17
N ALA A 23 5.86 0.42 2.85
CA ALA A 23 4.54 0.19 2.28
C ALA A 23 3.98 -1.18 2.68
N TRP A 24 4.82 -2.21 2.62
CA TRP A 24 4.42 -3.56 3.00
C TRP A 24 4.06 -3.64 4.50
N TRP A 25 4.84 -3.00 5.36
CA TRP A 25 4.54 -2.91 6.79
C TRP A 25 3.21 -2.18 7.07
N VAL A 26 2.96 -1.05 6.41
CA VAL A 26 1.69 -0.31 6.52
C VAL A 26 0.51 -1.16 6.03
N GLN A 27 0.68 -1.89 4.92
CA GLN A 27 -0.35 -2.79 4.39
C GLN A 27 -0.67 -3.92 5.38
N ALA A 28 0.34 -4.52 6.00
CA ALA A 28 0.14 -5.55 7.03
C ALA A 28 -0.61 -5.00 8.26
N ARG A 29 -0.28 -3.77 8.69
CA ARG A 29 -1.00 -3.07 9.77
C ARG A 29 -2.45 -2.77 9.41
N LEU A 30 -2.71 -2.28 8.21
CA LEU A 30 -4.06 -2.03 7.71
C LEU A 30 -4.91 -3.30 7.69
N ILE A 31 -4.37 -4.40 7.17
CA ILE A 31 -5.05 -5.70 7.15
C ILE A 31 -5.34 -6.18 8.58
N SER A 32 -4.36 -6.03 9.48
CA SER A 32 -4.53 -6.43 10.89
C SER A 32 -5.57 -5.58 11.62
N ALA A 33 -5.64 -4.27 11.34
CA ALA A 33 -6.64 -3.36 11.90
C ALA A 33 -8.04 -3.67 11.36
N LEU A 34 -8.18 -3.88 10.05
CA LEU A 34 -9.44 -4.30 9.41
C LEU A 34 -9.92 -5.64 9.98
N ARG A 35 -9.02 -6.64 10.10
CA ARG A 35 -9.38 -7.96 10.64
C ARG A 35 -9.86 -7.91 12.09
N ARG A 36 -9.28 -7.05 12.93
CA ARG A 36 -9.57 -6.98 14.37
C ARG A 36 -10.75 -6.08 14.73
N LYS A 37 -10.87 -4.92 14.07
CA LYS A 37 -11.86 -3.88 14.44
C LYS A 37 -13.04 -3.80 13.49
N HIS A 38 -12.87 -4.23 12.23
CA HIS A 38 -13.87 -4.07 11.18
C HIS A 38 -14.01 -5.39 10.40
N HIS A 39 -14.27 -6.49 11.13
CA HIS A 39 -14.34 -7.82 10.56
C HIS A 39 -15.38 -7.90 9.43
N ASP A 40 -16.53 -7.24 9.58
CA ASP A 40 -17.59 -7.18 8.57
C ASP A 40 -17.11 -6.53 7.26
N LEU A 41 -16.32 -5.44 7.35
CA LEU A 41 -15.69 -4.82 6.19
C LEU A 41 -14.61 -5.73 5.59
N PHE A 42 -13.83 -6.42 6.41
CA PHE A 42 -12.83 -7.37 5.92
C PHE A 42 -13.46 -8.54 5.16
N VAL A 43 -14.59 -9.06 5.62
CA VAL A 43 -15.38 -10.09 4.94
C VAL A 43 -15.99 -9.54 3.64
N ALA A 44 -16.59 -8.35 3.68
CA ALA A 44 -17.16 -7.67 2.51
C ALA A 44 -16.12 -7.29 1.43
N LEU A 45 -14.86 -7.12 1.83
CA LEU A 45 -13.72 -6.92 0.94
C LEU A 45 -13.25 -8.22 0.27
N GLY A 46 -14.05 -9.28 0.30
CA GLY A 46 -13.66 -10.56 -0.27
C GLY A 46 -12.59 -11.21 0.60
N SER A 47 -12.84 -11.30 1.92
CA SER A 47 -12.06 -12.25 2.72
C SER A 47 -12.17 -13.58 1.99
N PRO A 48 -11.05 -14.26 1.72
CA PRO A 48 -11.16 -15.59 1.19
C PRO A 48 -11.89 -16.37 2.29
N GLY A 49 -13.12 -16.81 2.03
CA GLY A 49 -13.59 -18.01 2.69
C GLY A 49 -12.47 -19.03 2.56
N ILE A 50 -12.33 -19.91 3.55
CA ILE A 50 -11.27 -20.94 3.60
C ILE A 50 -11.19 -21.75 2.27
N GLU A 51 -12.25 -21.66 1.47
CA GLU A 51 -12.50 -22.28 0.18
C GLU A 51 -11.92 -21.52 -1.04
N ASN A 52 -11.49 -20.25 -0.95
CA ASN A 52 -10.99 -19.43 -2.09
C ASN A 52 -9.78 -18.53 -1.74
N ALA A 53 -8.77 -19.10 -1.08
CA ALA A 53 -7.54 -18.45 -0.60
C ALA A 53 -6.57 -17.96 -1.71
N SER A 54 -7.06 -17.20 -2.70
CA SER A 54 -6.17 -16.47 -3.58
C SER A 54 -5.80 -15.14 -2.93
N TRP A 55 -4.56 -15.05 -2.43
CA TRP A 55 -3.94 -13.83 -1.90
C TRP A 55 -4.14 -12.61 -2.83
N SER A 56 -4.21 -12.85 -4.15
CA SER A 56 -4.43 -11.82 -5.16
C SER A 56 -5.82 -11.17 -5.12
N ALA A 57 -6.89 -11.92 -4.79
CA ALA A 57 -8.25 -11.38 -4.77
C ALA A 57 -8.45 -10.38 -3.62
N SER A 58 -7.96 -10.70 -2.42
CA SER A 58 -8.03 -9.81 -1.25
C SER A 58 -7.16 -8.57 -1.42
N GLN A 59 -5.98 -8.69 -2.04
CA GLN A 59 -5.16 -7.53 -2.38
C GLN A 59 -5.83 -6.62 -3.41
N LYS A 60 -6.51 -7.19 -4.41
CA LYS A 60 -7.25 -6.43 -5.43
C LYS A 60 -8.45 -5.69 -4.83
N ALA A 61 -9.20 -6.34 -3.95
CA ALA A 61 -10.33 -5.73 -3.27
C ALA A 61 -9.90 -4.65 -2.26
N LEU A 62 -8.81 -4.87 -1.52
CA LEU A 62 -8.19 -3.86 -0.65
C LEU A 62 -7.72 -2.65 -1.47
N SER A 63 -7.07 -2.88 -2.60
CA SER A 63 -6.66 -1.80 -3.50
C SER A 63 -7.87 -1.03 -4.03
N ALA A 64 -8.93 -1.74 -4.47
CA ALA A 64 -10.16 -1.09 -4.91
C ALA A 64 -10.82 -0.27 -3.79
N PHE A 65 -10.77 -0.74 -2.54
CA PHE A 65 -11.28 -0.01 -1.38
C PHE A 65 -10.51 1.28 -1.09
N ILE A 66 -9.18 1.20 -1.15
CA ILE A 66 -8.29 2.35 -0.98
C ILE A 66 -8.53 3.36 -2.11
N TRP A 67 -8.47 2.93 -3.37
CA TRP A 67 -8.61 3.83 -4.52
C TRP A 67 -10.02 4.39 -4.72
N ARG A 68 -11.07 3.68 -4.27
CA ARG A 68 -12.44 4.21 -4.23
C ARG A 68 -12.71 5.14 -3.05
N LEU A 69 -11.69 5.44 -2.23
CA LEU A 69 -11.79 6.31 -1.06
C LEU A 69 -12.87 5.88 -0.06
N ARG A 70 -13.27 4.59 -0.08
CA ARG A 70 -14.34 4.07 0.80
C ARG A 70 -13.93 4.06 2.27
N PHE A 71 -12.62 4.13 2.56
CA PHE A 71 -12.10 4.27 3.91
C PHE A 71 -12.53 5.57 4.61
N PHE A 72 -12.95 6.62 3.89
CA PHE A 72 -13.53 7.82 4.52
C PHE A 72 -14.84 7.53 5.26
N GLN A 73 -15.59 6.51 4.81
CA GLN A 73 -16.84 6.10 5.46
C GLN A 73 -16.59 5.29 6.74
N VAL A 74 -15.39 4.73 6.92
CA VAL A 74 -15.00 4.01 8.14
C VAL A 74 -14.76 5.04 9.24
N LYS A 75 -15.50 4.97 10.35
CA LYS A 75 -15.30 5.82 11.54
C LYS A 75 -14.10 5.34 12.38
N ASP A 76 -12.96 5.11 11.74
CA ASP A 76 -11.72 4.68 12.39
C ASP A 76 -10.54 5.49 11.85
N GLY A 77 -9.98 6.34 12.70
CA GLY A 77 -8.85 7.21 12.34
C GLY A 77 -7.59 6.42 12.00
N GLU A 78 -7.40 5.23 12.58
CA GLU A 78 -6.23 4.39 12.34
C GLU A 78 -6.28 3.78 10.93
N VAL A 79 -7.43 3.24 10.54
CA VAL A 79 -7.65 2.69 9.18
C VAL A 79 -7.49 3.78 8.13
N ARG A 80 -8.06 4.97 8.36
CA ARG A 80 -7.91 6.12 7.46
C ARG A 80 -6.45 6.52 7.30
N PHE A 81 -5.72 6.62 8.41
CA PHE A 81 -4.31 6.98 8.40
C PHE A 81 -3.47 6.01 7.56
N TYR A 82 -3.68 4.69 7.74
CA TYR A 82 -2.95 3.69 6.95
C TYR A 82 -3.33 3.71 5.47
N CYS A 83 -4.61 3.91 5.13
CA CYS A 83 -5.03 4.05 3.73
C CYS A 83 -4.42 5.28 3.05
N VAL A 84 -4.45 6.45 3.72
CA VAL A 84 -3.83 7.68 3.20
C VAL A 84 -2.31 7.50 3.05
N THR A 85 -1.65 6.87 4.02
CA THR A 85 -0.22 6.58 3.95
C THR A 85 0.13 5.70 2.75
N LEU A 86 -0.64 4.64 2.49
CA LEU A 86 -0.43 3.78 1.31
C LEU A 86 -0.64 4.52 -0.01
N ILE A 87 -1.62 5.43 -0.08
CA ILE A 87 -1.84 6.27 -1.26
C ILE A 87 -0.62 7.17 -1.49
N LEU A 88 -0.14 7.86 -0.44
CA LEU A 88 1.03 8.75 -0.54
C LEU A 88 2.29 8.00 -0.97
N ILE A 89 2.55 6.82 -0.39
CA ILE A 89 3.71 6.01 -0.79
C ILE A 89 3.59 5.57 -2.26
N THR A 90 2.39 5.20 -2.70
CA THR A 90 2.16 4.77 -4.09
C THR A 90 2.36 5.92 -5.08
N ILE A 91 1.83 7.11 -4.77
CA ILE A 91 2.02 8.32 -5.58
C ILE A 91 3.51 8.68 -5.64
N TYR A 92 4.21 8.64 -4.49
CA TYR A 92 5.64 8.92 -4.43
C TYR A 92 6.45 7.93 -5.25
N ALA A 93 6.15 6.62 -5.15
CA ALA A 93 6.81 5.59 -5.94
C ALA A 93 6.59 5.77 -7.44
N LEU A 94 5.37 6.13 -7.87
CA LEU A 94 5.05 6.42 -9.27
C LEU A 94 5.78 7.68 -9.77
N ALA A 95 5.79 8.76 -8.98
CA ALA A 95 6.49 9.99 -9.34
C ALA A 95 8.01 9.76 -9.44
N PHE A 96 8.58 9.00 -8.52
CA PHE A 96 9.99 8.61 -8.56
C PHE A 96 10.29 7.77 -9.79
N LEU A 97 9.43 6.79 -10.12
CA LEU A 97 9.59 5.98 -11.33
C LEU A 97 9.54 6.88 -12.57
N MET A 98 8.52 7.73 -12.73
CA MET A 98 8.43 8.67 -13.86
C MET A 98 9.66 9.58 -13.98
N TRP A 99 10.21 10.06 -12.86
CA TRP A 99 11.44 10.86 -12.84
C TRP A 99 12.65 10.07 -13.33
N THR A 100 12.77 8.79 -12.97
CA THR A 100 13.91 7.96 -13.43
C THR A 100 13.85 7.58 -14.92
N TRP A 101 12.70 7.72 -15.58
CA TRP A 101 12.54 7.44 -17.01
C TRP A 101 12.76 8.67 -17.92
N PHE A 102 12.79 9.88 -17.36
CA PHE A 102 13.03 11.14 -18.06
C PHE A 102 14.46 11.64 -17.83
#